data_AF-A0AA51C6T2-F1
#
_entry.id   AF-A0AA51C6T2-F1
#
_cell.length_a   1.000
_cell.length_b   1.000
_cell.length_c   1.000
_cell.angle_alpha   90.00
_cell.angle_beta   90.00
_cell.angle_gamma   90.00
#
_symmetry.space_group_name_H-M   'P 1'
#
loop_
_entity.id
_entity.type
_entity.pdbx_description
1 polymer ?
#
loop_
_entity_poly.entity_id
_entity_poly.type
_entity_poly.pdbx_seq_one_letter_code
_entity_poly.pdbx_strand_id
1 'polypeptide(L)'
;MGNSNFPSLNYQIDIPEGFLNRIPASIKVVLVFIFALCVAFLQSVAAQLFLLVYAIMLVAIARIPIKVLSSRLLALNGFILMMWLTLPFSSESGTHLALLITIRAHAATLAFIALLRTTSMPDLLQALHLLHVPQKLILLLHFTYRYAHVLSEELQKIHKSMVLRGFHPSLSFTTFSAYGNLVGMLLIRSIIRSERVSKAMVLRGFNGSFPFFPSHVIPSSPDTLRMAALYVLLAGCFIV
;
A
#
# COMPACT_ATOMS: atom_id res chain seq x y z
N MET A 1 31.07 -9.67 13.56
CA MET A 1 29.97 -8.82 14.06
C MET A 1 29.60 -7.80 12.99
N GLY A 2 28.66 -8.14 12.11
CA GLY A 2 28.12 -7.22 11.11
C GLY A 2 26.62 -7.12 11.35
N ASN A 3 26.18 -5.98 11.87
CA ASN A 3 24.78 -5.69 12.12
C ASN A 3 24.08 -5.40 10.78
N SER A 4 23.78 -6.45 10.01
CA SER A 4 22.84 -6.35 8.90
C SER A 4 21.44 -6.30 9.47
N ASN A 5 21.07 -5.10 9.96
CA ASN A 5 19.69 -4.68 10.17
C ASN A 5 18.97 -4.72 8.81
N PHE A 6 18.63 -5.92 8.35
CA PHE A 6 17.52 -6.07 7.43
C PHE A 6 16.31 -5.55 8.20
N PRO A 7 15.62 -4.49 7.74
CA PRO A 7 14.38 -4.09 8.35
C PRO A 7 13.49 -5.33 8.30
N SER A 8 13.20 -5.90 9.47
CA SER A 8 12.21 -6.95 9.56
C SER A 8 10.97 -6.37 8.91
N LEU A 9 10.47 -7.05 7.87
CA LEU A 9 9.17 -6.81 7.26
C LEU A 9 8.06 -7.16 8.26
N ASN A 10 8.16 -6.67 9.50
CA ASN A 10 7.07 -6.52 10.44
C ASN A 10 6.22 -5.36 9.94
N TYR A 11 5.58 -5.59 8.79
CA TYR A 11 4.34 -4.91 8.43
C TYR A 11 3.17 -5.63 9.11
N GLN A 12 3.34 -5.91 10.41
CA GLN A 12 2.21 -6.04 11.30
C GLN A 12 1.71 -4.60 11.40
N ILE A 13 0.73 -4.25 10.56
CA ILE A 13 -0.07 -3.07 10.84
C ILE A 13 -0.76 -3.42 12.16
N ASP A 14 -0.15 -3.07 13.29
CA ASP A 14 -0.90 -2.91 14.54
C ASP A 14 -1.90 -1.82 14.22
N ILE A 15 -3.11 -2.24 13.83
CA ILE A 15 -4.20 -1.33 13.50
C ILE A 15 -4.56 -0.69 14.84
N PRO A 16 -4.22 0.59 15.07
CA PRO A 16 -4.58 1.22 16.31
C PRO A 16 -6.11 1.24 16.38
N GLU A 17 -6.67 0.92 17.56
CA GLU A 17 -8.10 1.07 17.80
C GLU A 17 -8.47 2.55 17.65
N GLY A 18 -9.01 2.89 16.48
CA GLY A 18 -9.31 4.24 16.07
C GLY A 18 -10.68 4.34 15.43
N PHE A 19 -11.24 5.55 15.48
CA PHE A 19 -12.54 5.92 14.91
C PHE A 19 -12.73 5.46 13.45
N LEU A 20 -11.69 5.57 12.64
CA LEU A 20 -11.69 5.10 11.25
C LEU A 20 -11.77 3.59 11.11
N ASN A 21 -11.34 2.78 12.10
CA ASN A 21 -11.32 1.32 11.94
C ASN A 21 -12.72 0.70 11.90
N ARG A 22 -13.71 1.36 12.52
CA ARG A 22 -15.12 0.92 12.55
C ARG A 22 -15.86 1.13 11.23
N ILE A 23 -15.32 1.94 10.33
CA ILE A 23 -15.91 2.17 9.02
C ILE A 23 -15.63 0.96 8.10
N PRO A 24 -16.63 0.43 7.37
CA PRO A 24 -16.43 -0.66 6.43
C PRO A 24 -15.38 -0.29 5.37
N ALA A 25 -14.47 -1.23 5.11
CA ALA A 25 -13.33 -1.04 4.22
C ALA A 25 -13.73 -0.68 2.78
N SER A 26 -14.85 -1.22 2.28
CA SER A 26 -15.40 -0.89 0.95
C SER A 26 -15.58 0.61 0.76
N ILE A 27 -16.09 1.30 1.78
CA ILE A 27 -16.39 2.72 1.69
C ILE A 27 -15.12 3.55 1.80
N LYS A 28 -14.13 3.15 2.60
CA LYS A 28 -12.82 3.81 2.62
C LYS A 28 -12.13 3.72 1.25
N VAL A 29 -12.19 2.55 0.61
CA VAL A 29 -11.61 2.34 -0.72
C VAL A 29 -12.29 3.24 -1.75
N VAL A 30 -13.63 3.27 -1.75
CA VAL A 30 -14.40 4.15 -2.66
C VAL A 30 -14.11 5.63 -2.39
N LEU A 31 -14.05 6.04 -1.12
CA LEU A 31 -13.73 7.42 -0.73
C LEU A 31 -12.33 7.83 -1.22
N VAL A 32 -11.32 6.99 -1.02
CA VAL A 32 -9.94 7.27 -1.47
C VAL A 32 -9.83 7.22 -2.99
N PHE A 33 -10.60 6.37 -3.66
CA PHE A 33 -10.68 6.34 -5.12
C PHE A 33 -11.27 7.62 -5.69
N ILE A 34 -12.40 8.09 -5.13
CA ILE A 34 -13.03 9.37 -5.52
C ILE A 34 -12.08 10.54 -5.19
N PHE A 35 -11.43 10.52 -4.02
CA PHE A 35 -10.44 11.53 -3.66
C PHE A 35 -9.29 11.59 -4.68
N ALA A 36 -8.73 10.43 -5.06
CA ALA A 36 -7.67 10.35 -6.06
C ALA A 36 -8.13 10.89 -7.43
N LEU A 37 -9.39 10.62 -7.80
CA LEU A 37 -10.01 11.14 -9.00
C LEU A 37 -10.15 12.67 -8.95
N CYS A 38 -10.60 13.24 -7.82
CA CYS A 38 -10.64 14.69 -7.61
C CYS A 38 -9.24 15.31 -7.72
N VAL A 39 -8.22 14.73 -7.08
CA VAL A 39 -6.82 15.21 -7.16
C VAL A 39 -6.31 15.19 -8.61
N ALA A 40 -6.69 14.19 -9.40
CA ALA A 40 -6.29 14.06 -10.79
C ALA A 40 -6.96 15.08 -11.73
N PHE A 41 -8.28 15.29 -11.58
CA PHE A 41 -9.05 16.15 -12.47
C PHE A 41 -8.97 17.64 -12.11
N LEU A 42 -8.88 18.00 -10.83
CA LEU A 42 -8.90 19.40 -10.42
C LEU A 42 -7.53 20.07 -10.64
N GLN A 43 -7.53 21.11 -11.47
CA GLN A 43 -6.35 21.90 -11.80
C GLN A 43 -6.27 23.22 -10.99
N SER A 44 -7.34 23.58 -10.28
CA SER A 44 -7.37 24.75 -9.40
C SER A 44 -6.43 24.58 -8.20
N VAL A 45 -5.59 25.59 -7.94
CA VAL A 45 -4.68 25.61 -6.78
C VAL A 45 -5.45 25.61 -5.47
N ALA A 46 -6.56 26.36 -5.40
CA ALA A 46 -7.40 26.45 -4.21
C ALA A 46 -8.02 25.09 -3.86
N ALA A 47 -8.53 24.37 -4.86
CA ALA A 47 -9.09 23.04 -4.68
C ALA A 47 -8.05 22.00 -4.24
N GLN A 48 -6.82 22.09 -4.74
CA GLN A 48 -5.74 21.19 -4.33
C GLN A 48 -5.25 21.44 -2.91
N LEU A 49 -5.20 22.69 -2.49
CA LEU A 49 -4.92 23.04 -1.09
C LEU A 49 -6.01 22.48 -0.17
N PHE A 50 -7.28 22.57 -0.57
CA PHE A 50 -8.38 21.97 0.18
C PHE A 50 -8.23 20.44 0.31
N LEU A 51 -7.92 19.75 -0.80
CA LEU A 51 -7.65 18.30 -0.80
C LEU A 51 -6.44 17.91 0.07
N LEU A 52 -5.40 18.75 0.07
CA LEU A 52 -4.23 18.54 0.94
C LEU A 52 -4.61 18.63 2.42
N VAL A 53 -5.35 19.67 2.81
CA VAL A 53 -5.85 19.84 4.19
C VAL A 53 -6.73 18.67 4.60
N TYR A 54 -7.62 18.22 3.72
CA TYR A 54 -8.44 17.04 3.95
C TYR A 54 -7.60 15.76 4.16
N ALA A 55 -6.56 15.55 3.35
CA ALA A 55 -5.66 14.40 3.50
C ALA A 55 -4.85 14.46 4.82
N ILE A 56 -4.40 15.65 5.24
CA ILE A 56 -3.74 15.86 6.54
C ILE A 56 -4.71 15.54 7.68
N MET A 57 -5.96 15.99 7.58
CA MET A 57 -7.02 15.69 8.55
C MET A 57 -7.25 14.17 8.68
N LEU A 58 -7.34 13.45 7.57
CA LEU A 58 -7.45 11.97 7.57
C LEU A 58 -6.27 11.30 8.28
N VAL A 59 -5.05 11.77 8.02
CA VAL A 59 -3.84 11.24 8.65
C VAL A 59 -3.81 11.53 10.16
N ALA A 60 -4.27 12.71 10.57
CA ALA A 60 -4.39 13.08 11.98
C ALA A 60 -5.39 12.18 12.72
N ILE A 61 -6.57 11.93 12.12
CA ILE A 61 -7.59 11.04 12.70
C ILE A 61 -7.09 9.59 12.72
N ALA A 62 -6.33 9.16 11.71
CA ALA A 62 -5.72 7.83 11.65
C ALA A 62 -4.58 7.60 12.65
N ARG A 63 -4.15 8.65 13.38
CA ARG A 63 -3.08 8.62 14.40
C ARG A 63 -1.82 7.90 13.92
N ILE A 64 -1.36 8.24 12.71
CA ILE A 64 -0.18 7.62 12.12
C ILE A 64 1.09 8.13 12.83
N PRO A 65 2.01 7.25 13.27
CA PRO A 65 3.28 7.69 13.86
C PRO A 65 4.12 8.47 12.84
N ILE A 66 4.55 9.66 13.24
CA ILE A 66 5.30 10.61 12.39
C ILE A 66 6.58 9.98 11.82
N LYS A 67 7.20 9.02 12.54
CA LYS A 67 8.39 8.29 12.07
C LYS A 67 8.15 7.48 10.79
N VAL A 68 7.00 6.80 10.68
CA VAL A 68 6.67 6.01 9.49
C VAL A 68 6.30 6.93 8.33
N LEU A 69 5.66 8.05 8.66
CA LEU A 69 5.27 9.07 7.70
C LEU A 69 6.52 9.71 7.07
N SER A 70 7.49 10.13 7.89
CA SER A 70 8.70 10.81 7.40
C SER A 70 9.57 9.93 6.50
N SER A 71 9.75 8.64 6.81
CA SER A 71 10.52 7.74 5.94
C SER A 71 9.90 7.59 4.55
N ARG A 72 8.56 7.55 4.46
CA ARG A 72 7.85 7.45 3.18
C ARG A 72 7.86 8.78 2.42
N LEU A 73 7.68 9.89 3.13
CA LEU A 73 7.78 11.22 2.53
C LEU A 73 9.21 11.54 2.09
N LEU A 74 10.26 11.00 2.73
CA LEU A 74 11.64 11.31 2.34
C LEU A 74 11.93 10.86 0.90
N ALA A 75 11.50 9.64 0.53
CA ALA A 75 11.63 9.14 -0.83
C ALA A 75 10.86 10.00 -1.85
N LEU A 76 9.63 10.39 -1.49
CA LEU A 76 8.79 11.27 -2.31
C LEU A 76 9.42 12.67 -2.47
N ASN A 77 9.91 13.26 -1.38
CA ASN A 77 10.55 14.57 -1.38
C ASN A 77 11.84 14.56 -2.19
N GLY A 78 12.63 13.47 -2.15
CA GLY A 78 13.80 13.32 -3.02
C GLY A 78 13.43 13.40 -4.51
N PHE A 79 12.36 12.72 -4.92
CA PHE A 79 11.86 12.78 -6.30
C PHE A 79 11.31 14.18 -6.66
N ILE A 80 10.53 14.79 -5.76
CA ILE A 80 9.95 16.13 -5.97
C ILE A 80 11.03 17.21 -6.05
N LEU A 81 12.10 17.09 -5.26
CA LEU A 81 13.24 18.02 -5.30
C LEU A 81 13.92 17.95 -6.67
N MET A 82 14.09 16.75 -7.23
CA MET A 82 14.59 16.60 -8.59
C MET A 82 13.68 17.26 -9.63
N MET A 83 12.36 17.14 -9.49
CA MET A 83 11.39 17.81 -10.37
C MET A 83 11.44 19.34 -10.25
N TRP A 84 11.57 19.86 -9.03
CA TRP A 84 11.76 21.30 -8.78
C TRP A 84 13.06 21.83 -9.39
N LEU A 85 14.08 20.99 -9.54
CA LEU A 85 15.32 21.36 -10.19
C LEU A 85 15.22 21.38 -11.72
N THR A 86 14.36 20.57 -12.34
CA THR A 86 14.31 20.43 -13.81
C THR A 86 13.22 21.27 -14.48
N LEU A 87 12.03 21.34 -13.87
CA LEU A 87 10.84 21.99 -14.45
C LEU A 87 10.94 23.52 -14.63
N PRO A 88 11.48 24.32 -13.69
CA PRO A 88 11.55 25.77 -13.87
C PRO A 88 12.54 26.20 -14.95
N PHE A 89 13.53 25.36 -15.29
CA PHE A 89 14.45 25.65 -16.39
C PHE A 89 13.84 25.41 -17.78
N SER A 90 12.76 24.63 -17.85
CA SER A 90 12.16 24.24 -19.13
C SER A 90 10.99 25.12 -19.58
N SER A 91 10.38 25.92 -18.68
CA SER A 91 9.21 26.74 -19.02
C SER A 91 8.99 27.89 -18.02
N GLU A 92 8.50 29.04 -18.49
CA GLU A 92 8.21 30.20 -17.63
C GLU A 92 7.11 29.94 -16.57
N SER A 93 6.22 28.99 -16.83
CA SER A 93 5.19 28.51 -15.88
C SER A 93 5.59 27.25 -15.10
N GLY A 94 6.84 26.81 -15.23
CA GLY A 94 7.34 25.56 -14.64
C GLY A 94 7.29 25.54 -13.11
N THR A 95 7.42 26.72 -12.46
CA THR A 95 7.31 26.85 -11.00
C THR A 95 5.90 26.57 -10.50
N HIS A 96 4.88 27.08 -11.18
CA HIS A 96 3.47 26.85 -10.85
C HIS A 96 3.11 25.37 -11.02
N LEU A 97 3.56 24.75 -12.12
CA LEU A 97 3.33 23.34 -12.39
C LEU A 97 4.07 22.44 -11.38
N ALA A 98 5.30 22.78 -11.01
CA ALA A 98 6.06 22.06 -9.99
C ALA A 98 5.37 22.11 -8.62
N LEU A 99 4.89 23.29 -8.20
CA LEU A 99 4.15 23.46 -6.95
C LEU A 99 2.86 22.63 -6.93
N LEU A 100 2.13 22.64 -8.04
CA LEU A 100 0.88 21.92 -8.23
C LEU A 100 1.10 20.39 -8.16
N ILE A 101 2.15 19.87 -8.82
CA ILE A 101 2.54 18.45 -8.71
C ILE A 101 2.93 18.10 -7.27
N THR A 102 3.68 18.96 -6.59
CA THR A 102 4.07 18.74 -5.19
C THR A 102 2.86 18.56 -4.29
N ILE A 103 1.86 19.46 -4.39
CA ILE A 103 0.64 19.38 -3.58
C ILE A 103 -0.14 18.11 -3.89
N ARG A 104 -0.36 17.80 -5.17
CA ARG A 104 -1.06 16.57 -5.60
C ARG A 104 -0.38 15.31 -5.08
N ALA A 105 0.94 15.22 -5.22
CA ALA A 105 1.70 14.06 -4.80
C ALA A 105 1.60 13.84 -3.28
N HIS A 106 1.70 14.91 -2.49
CA HIS A 106 1.52 14.84 -1.04
C HIS A 106 0.10 14.45 -0.65
N ALA A 107 -0.92 15.09 -1.24
CA ALA A 107 -2.32 14.80 -0.96
C ALA A 107 -2.68 13.33 -1.25
N ALA A 108 -2.32 12.83 -2.43
CA ALA A 108 -2.57 11.44 -2.82
C ALA A 108 -1.82 10.43 -1.92
N THR A 109 -0.56 10.73 -1.59
CA THR A 109 0.27 9.85 -0.75
C THR A 109 -0.29 9.78 0.67
N LEU A 110 -0.70 10.91 1.25
CA LEU A 110 -1.29 10.97 2.60
C LEU A 110 -2.60 10.18 2.67
N ALA A 111 -3.49 10.36 1.70
CA ALA A 111 -4.76 9.63 1.62
C ALA A 111 -4.53 8.11 1.48
N PHE A 112 -3.57 7.70 0.64
CA PHE A 112 -3.22 6.30 0.47
C PHE A 112 -2.60 5.68 1.73
N ILE A 113 -1.72 6.40 2.43
CA ILE A 113 -1.15 5.94 3.71
C ILE A 113 -2.25 5.81 4.78
N ALA A 114 -3.20 6.74 4.83
CA ALA A 114 -4.33 6.68 5.74
C ALA A 114 -5.19 5.43 5.48
N LEU A 115 -5.46 5.09 4.22
CA LEU A 115 -6.18 3.87 3.84
C LEU A 115 -5.46 2.61 4.32
N LEU A 116 -4.17 2.49 4.01
CA LEU A 116 -3.36 1.33 4.37
C LEU A 116 -3.18 1.17 5.89
N ARG A 117 -3.22 2.26 6.65
CA ARG A 117 -3.13 2.20 8.12
C ARG A 117 -4.44 1.74 8.77
N THR A 118 -5.57 2.12 8.18
CA THR A 118 -6.91 1.95 8.78
C THR A 118 -7.67 0.74 8.26
N THR A 119 -7.08 -0.03 7.34
CA THR A 119 -7.72 -1.16 6.68
C THR A 119 -6.80 -2.37 6.69
N SER A 120 -7.27 -3.50 7.21
CA SER A 120 -6.53 -4.75 7.18
C SER A 120 -6.55 -5.36 5.77
N MET A 121 -5.60 -6.24 5.45
CA MET A 121 -5.60 -6.93 4.15
C MET A 121 -6.84 -7.80 3.91
N PRO A 122 -7.34 -8.58 4.88
CA PRO A 122 -8.62 -9.28 4.74
C PRO A 122 -9.80 -8.34 4.42
N ASP A 123 -9.90 -7.21 5.12
CA ASP A 123 -10.99 -6.25 4.88
C ASP A 123 -10.85 -5.57 3.51
N LEU A 124 -9.62 -5.34 3.03
CA LEU A 124 -9.36 -4.83 1.68
C LEU A 124 -9.80 -5.83 0.59
N LEU A 125 -9.54 -7.12 0.78
CA LEU A 125 -10.00 -8.17 -0.15
C LEU A 125 -11.52 -8.26 -0.19
N GLN A 126 -12.17 -8.12 0.98
CA GLN A 126 -13.63 -8.06 1.08
C GLN A 126 -14.18 -6.80 0.40
N ALA A 127 -13.53 -5.65 0.58
CA ALA A 127 -13.89 -4.40 -0.10
C ALA A 127 -13.88 -4.58 -1.63
N LEU A 128 -12.86 -5.25 -2.17
CA LEU A 128 -12.78 -5.56 -3.61
C LEU A 128 -13.88 -6.54 -4.06
N HIS A 129 -14.25 -7.50 -3.21
CA HIS A 129 -15.37 -8.41 -3.49
C HIS A 129 -16.70 -7.66 -3.60
N LEU A 130 -16.97 -6.72 -2.68
CA LEU A 130 -18.16 -5.87 -2.73
C LEU A 130 -18.16 -4.92 -3.94
N LEU A 131 -16.98 -4.56 -4.43
CA LEU A 131 -16.80 -3.73 -5.63
C LEU A 131 -16.89 -4.53 -6.95
N HIS A 132 -17.39 -5.77 -6.89
CA HIS A 132 -17.59 -6.67 -8.04
C HIS A 132 -16.30 -7.02 -8.82
N VAL A 133 -15.14 -6.99 -8.15
CA VAL A 133 -13.89 -7.50 -8.75
C VAL A 133 -14.01 -9.02 -8.94
N PRO A 134 -13.56 -9.59 -10.08
CA PRO A 134 -13.64 -11.03 -10.32
C PRO A 134 -12.98 -11.85 -9.20
N GLN A 135 -13.68 -12.88 -8.70
CA GLN A 135 -13.21 -13.71 -7.58
C GLN A 135 -11.82 -14.32 -7.81
N LYS A 136 -11.48 -14.65 -9.05
CA LYS A 136 -10.14 -15.15 -9.43
C LYS A 136 -9.02 -14.15 -9.11
N LEU A 137 -9.26 -12.85 -9.29
CA LEU A 137 -8.27 -11.81 -9.03
C LEU A 137 -8.09 -11.60 -7.52
N ILE A 138 -9.19 -11.63 -6.76
CA ILE A 138 -9.15 -11.53 -5.30
C ILE A 138 -8.42 -12.73 -4.70
N LEU A 139 -8.67 -13.93 -5.24
CA LEU A 139 -7.96 -15.14 -4.88
C LEU A 139 -6.45 -15.05 -5.15
N LEU A 140 -6.07 -14.57 -6.34
CA LEU A 140 -4.68 -14.37 -6.71
C LEU A 140 -4.01 -13.38 -5.74
N LEU A 141 -4.67 -12.26 -5.44
CA LEU A 141 -4.15 -11.26 -4.51
C LEU A 141 -3.99 -11.83 -3.09
N HIS A 142 -4.95 -12.63 -2.61
CA HIS A 142 -4.87 -13.31 -1.32
C HIS A 142 -3.65 -14.23 -1.26
N PHE A 143 -3.42 -15.05 -2.28
CA PHE A 143 -2.24 -15.91 -2.34
C PHE A 143 -0.94 -15.11 -2.42
N THR A 144 -0.90 -14.06 -3.24
CA THR A 144 0.27 -13.19 -3.33
C THR A 144 0.63 -12.61 -1.96
N TYR A 145 -0.35 -12.09 -1.21
CA TYR A 145 -0.12 -11.57 0.14
C TYR A 145 0.38 -12.65 1.11
N ARG A 146 -0.31 -13.79 1.18
CA ARG A 146 0.06 -14.90 2.07
C ARG A 146 1.44 -15.47 1.76
N TYR A 147 1.74 -15.70 0.48
CA TYR A 147 2.99 -16.32 0.05
C TYR A 147 4.15 -15.33 -0.04
N ALA A 148 3.91 -14.01 -0.12
CA ALA A 148 4.98 -13.01 0.00
C ALA A 148 5.73 -13.16 1.33
N HIS A 149 5.02 -13.37 2.44
CA HIS A 149 5.64 -13.60 3.74
C HIS A 149 6.47 -14.90 3.76
N VAL A 150 5.89 -16.00 3.28
CA VAL A 150 6.58 -17.30 3.20
C VAL A 150 7.84 -17.22 2.32
N LEU A 151 7.76 -16.54 1.18
CA LEU A 151 8.89 -16.36 0.29
C LEU A 151 9.97 -15.47 0.92
N SER A 152 9.58 -14.46 1.71
CA SER A 152 10.51 -13.62 2.44
C SER A 152 11.29 -14.39 3.50
N GLU A 153 10.65 -15.30 4.23
CA GLU A 153 11.33 -16.16 5.20
C GLU A 153 12.31 -17.11 4.50
N GLU A 154 11.91 -17.68 3.37
CA GLU A 154 12.74 -18.59 2.60
C GLU A 154 13.97 -17.88 2.02
N LEU A 155 13.77 -16.66 1.50
CA LEU A 155 14.84 -15.78 1.04
C LEU A 155 15.83 -15.51 2.17
N GLN A 156 15.34 -15.18 3.37
CA GLN A 156 16.20 -14.93 4.53
C GLN A 156 16.99 -16.18 4.95
N LYS A 157 16.39 -17.38 4.90
CA LYS A 157 17.08 -18.64 5.22
C LYS A 157 18.21 -18.92 4.22
N ILE A 158 17.91 -18.81 2.92
CA ILE A 158 18.91 -19.02 1.87
C ILE A 158 20.03 -17.98 2.02
N HIS A 159 19.68 -16.70 2.20
CA HIS A 159 20.66 -15.63 2.36
C HIS A 159 21.58 -15.86 3.56
N LYS A 160 21.02 -16.20 4.74
CA LYS A 160 21.81 -16.54 5.93
C LYS A 160 22.76 -17.71 5.67
N SER A 161 22.31 -18.75 4.95
CA SER A 161 23.17 -19.89 4.61
C SER A 161 24.34 -19.51 3.69
N MET A 162 24.14 -18.55 2.77
CA MET A 162 25.21 -18.04 1.92
C MET A 162 26.25 -17.27 2.74
N VAL A 163 25.80 -16.40 3.64
CA VAL A 163 26.69 -15.62 4.52
C VAL A 163 27.53 -16.55 5.41
N LEU A 164 26.93 -17.61 5.97
CA LEU A 164 27.66 -18.61 6.77
C LEU A 164 28.71 -19.38 5.96
N ARG A 165 28.53 -19.50 4.64
CA ARG A 165 29.51 -20.12 3.71
C ARG A 165 30.59 -19.15 3.24
N GLY A 166 30.67 -17.94 3.82
CA GLY A 166 31.68 -16.94 3.48
C GLY A 166 31.29 -15.97 2.37
N PHE A 167 29.99 -15.85 2.04
CA PHE A 167 29.53 -14.85 1.07
C PHE A 167 29.69 -13.42 1.61
N HIS A 168 30.35 -12.57 0.83
CA HIS A 168 30.54 -11.15 1.12
C HIS A 168 29.92 -10.30 0.00
N PRO A 169 28.99 -9.39 0.31
CA PRO A 169 28.37 -8.53 -0.71
C PRO A 169 29.39 -7.54 -1.28
N SER A 170 29.65 -7.64 -2.59
CA SER A 170 30.54 -6.72 -3.35
C SER A 170 29.97 -6.47 -4.75
N LEU A 171 30.36 -5.39 -5.43
CA LEU A 171 29.98 -5.11 -6.83
C LEU A 171 30.75 -5.98 -7.86
N SER A 172 30.98 -7.25 -7.55
CA SER A 172 31.63 -8.22 -8.44
C SER A 172 30.61 -9.06 -9.20
N PHE A 173 30.97 -9.49 -10.42
CA PHE A 173 30.19 -10.45 -11.20
C PHE A 173 29.88 -11.73 -10.44
N THR A 174 30.82 -12.19 -9.60
CA THR A 174 30.63 -13.37 -8.74
C THR A 174 29.47 -13.17 -7.75
N THR A 175 29.34 -11.96 -7.20
CA THR A 175 28.25 -11.61 -6.29
C THR A 175 26.91 -11.59 -7.01
N PHE A 176 26.86 -11.05 -8.23
CA PHE A 176 25.66 -11.05 -9.04
C PHE A 176 25.22 -12.48 -9.40
N SER A 177 26.17 -13.35 -9.75
CA SER A 177 25.91 -14.78 -9.99
C SER A 177 25.37 -15.49 -8.73
N ALA A 178 25.92 -15.20 -7.56
CA ALA A 178 25.42 -15.74 -6.29
C ALA A 178 23.97 -15.30 -6.00
N TYR A 179 23.63 -14.02 -6.24
CA TYR A 179 22.25 -13.56 -6.16
C TYR A 179 21.34 -14.22 -7.19
N GLY A 180 21.83 -14.44 -8.42
CA GLY A 180 21.12 -15.21 -9.45
C GLY A 180 20.80 -16.63 -9.00
N ASN A 181 21.77 -17.32 -8.40
CA ASN A 181 21.57 -18.67 -7.82
C ASN A 181 20.55 -18.67 -6.67
N LEU A 182 20.58 -17.64 -5.82
CA LEU A 182 19.58 -17.47 -4.76
C LEU A 182 18.16 -17.30 -5.34
N VAL A 183 17.99 -16.45 -6.35
CA VAL A 183 16.69 -16.21 -6.99
C VAL A 183 16.23 -17.46 -7.74
N GLY A 184 17.12 -18.14 -8.47
CA GLY A 184 16.82 -19.40 -9.15
C GLY A 184 16.36 -20.48 -8.19
N MET A 185 17.05 -20.65 -7.05
CA MET A 185 16.64 -21.59 -6.02
C MET A 185 15.27 -21.26 -5.42
N LEU A 186 15.00 -19.97 -5.16
CA LEU A 186 13.68 -19.53 -4.68
C LEU A 186 12.57 -19.81 -5.69
N LEU A 187 12.83 -19.57 -6.97
CA LEU A 187 11.86 -19.81 -8.05
C LEU A 187 11.53 -21.30 -8.18
N ILE A 188 12.53 -22.18 -8.16
CA ILE A 188 12.30 -23.63 -8.20
C ILE A 188 11.49 -24.08 -6.98
N ARG A 189 11.83 -23.58 -5.78
CA ARG A 189 11.09 -23.91 -4.55
C ARG A 189 9.65 -23.39 -4.59
N SER A 190 9.40 -22.20 -5.15
CA SER A 190 8.06 -21.62 -5.24
C SER A 190 7.18 -22.38 -6.23
N ILE A 191 7.72 -22.86 -7.35
CA ILE A 191 7.02 -23.72 -8.31
C ILE A 191 6.62 -25.05 -7.66
N ILE A 192 7.58 -25.75 -7.03
CA ILE A 192 7.28 -27.02 -6.34
C ILE A 192 6.25 -26.81 -5.24
N ARG A 193 6.30 -25.68 -4.54
CA ARG A 193 5.33 -25.31 -3.50
C ARG A 193 3.95 -25.05 -4.10
N SER A 194 3.84 -24.33 -5.22
CA SER A 194 2.56 -24.02 -5.85
C SER A 194 1.85 -25.29 -6.32
N GLU A 195 2.58 -26.28 -6.85
CA GLU A 195 2.03 -27.58 -7.21
C GLU A 195 1.47 -28.33 -6.00
N ARG A 196 2.22 -28.40 -4.90
CA ARG A 196 1.75 -29.06 -3.66
C ARG A 196 0.49 -28.39 -3.11
N VAL A 197 0.45 -27.07 -3.16
CA VAL A 197 -0.69 -26.27 -2.68
C VAL A 197 -1.91 -26.49 -3.57
N SER A 198 -1.72 -26.46 -4.89
CA SER A 198 -2.79 -26.73 -5.86
C SER A 198 -3.39 -28.14 -5.66
N LYS A 199 -2.53 -29.17 -5.57
CA LYS A 199 -2.97 -30.55 -5.29
C LYS A 199 -3.75 -30.65 -3.98
N ALA A 200 -3.27 -29.99 -2.91
CA ALA A 200 -3.96 -29.97 -1.63
C ALA A 200 -5.33 -29.26 -1.68
N MET A 201 -5.47 -28.21 -2.51
CA MET A 201 -6.74 -27.52 -2.70
C MET A 201 -7.76 -28.41 -3.41
N VAL A 202 -7.34 -29.08 -4.48
CA VAL A 202 -8.20 -30.03 -5.21
C VAL A 202 -8.69 -31.15 -4.28
N LEU A 203 -7.80 -31.74 -3.48
CA LEU A 203 -8.16 -32.78 -2.51
C LEU A 203 -9.14 -32.31 -1.42
N ARG A 204 -9.17 -31.00 -1.12
CA ARG A 204 -10.10 -30.40 -0.16
C ARG A 204 -11.42 -29.94 -0.80
N GLY A 205 -11.64 -30.25 -2.08
CA GLY A 205 -12.87 -29.88 -2.79
C GLY A 205 -12.93 -28.41 -3.20
N PHE A 206 -11.79 -27.79 -3.52
CA PHE A 206 -11.74 -26.40 -3.96
C PHE A 206 -12.55 -26.19 -5.25
N ASN A 207 -13.57 -25.33 -5.20
CA ASN A 207 -14.51 -25.07 -6.29
C ASN A 207 -14.20 -23.78 -7.09
N GLY A 208 -13.00 -23.22 -6.94
CA GLY A 208 -12.62 -21.94 -7.58
C GLY A 208 -12.96 -20.69 -6.75
N SER A 209 -13.63 -20.84 -5.62
CA SER A 209 -13.97 -19.74 -4.70
C SER A 209 -13.40 -20.00 -3.30
N PHE A 210 -12.86 -18.96 -2.67
CA PHE A 210 -12.59 -19.00 -1.23
C PHE A 210 -13.77 -18.35 -0.50
N PRO A 211 -14.33 -19.00 0.53
CA PRO A 211 -15.28 -18.33 1.41
C PRO A 211 -14.51 -17.26 2.19
N PHE A 212 -14.65 -16.01 1.76
CA PHE A 212 -14.25 -14.87 2.57
C PHE A 212 -15.22 -14.82 3.74
N PHE A 213 -14.75 -15.10 4.96
CA PHE A 213 -15.56 -14.85 6.15
C PHE A 213 -15.85 -13.36 6.21
N PRO A 214 -17.12 -12.92 6.03
CA PRO A 214 -17.42 -11.51 6.12
C PRO A 214 -17.18 -11.09 7.57
N SER A 215 -16.24 -10.16 7.79
CA SER A 215 -16.30 -9.34 8.99
C SER A 215 -17.56 -8.48 8.83
N HIS A 216 -18.70 -8.98 9.31
CA HIS A 216 -19.94 -8.22 9.38
C HIS A 216 -19.76 -7.11 10.40
N VAL A 217 -19.13 -6.01 10.00
CA VAL A 217 -19.28 -4.73 10.69
C VAL A 217 -20.60 -4.17 10.20
N ILE A 218 -21.70 -4.52 10.89
CA ILE A 218 -22.99 -3.89 10.66
C ILE A 218 -22.82 -2.42 11.04
N PRO A 219 -22.92 -1.47 10.11
CA PRO A 219 -22.71 -0.06 10.41
C PRO A 219 -23.82 0.38 11.38
N SER A 220 -23.42 0.90 12.54
CA SER A 220 -24.37 1.48 13.47
C SER A 220 -24.88 2.83 12.94
N SER A 221 -26.09 3.27 13.32
CA SER A 221 -26.67 4.55 12.89
C SER A 221 -25.78 5.80 13.08
N PRO A 222 -24.88 5.89 14.09
CA PRO A 222 -23.92 7.00 14.15
C PRO A 222 -22.76 6.87 13.15
N ASP A 223 -22.47 5.68 12.62
CA ASP A 223 -21.39 5.47 11.65
C ASP A 223 -21.76 5.93 10.24
N THR A 224 -23.03 5.82 9.85
CA THR A 224 -23.54 6.37 8.57
C THR A 224 -23.49 7.90 8.54
N LEU A 225 -23.77 8.56 9.66
CA LEU A 225 -23.67 10.02 9.78
C LEU A 225 -22.21 10.50 9.62
N ARG A 226 -21.25 9.80 10.23
CA ARG A 226 -19.82 10.10 10.13
C ARG A 226 -19.29 9.93 8.71
N MET A 227 -19.84 8.95 7.99
CA MET A 227 -19.52 8.69 6.60
C MET A 227 -20.06 9.78 5.68
N ALA A 228 -21.32 10.17 5.88
CA ALA A 228 -21.90 11.29 5.18
C ALA A 228 -21.08 12.58 5.41
N ALA A 229 -20.61 12.84 6.64
CA ALA A 229 -19.76 13.98 6.94
C ALA A 229 -18.43 13.97 6.17
N LEU A 230 -17.76 12.81 6.05
CA LEU A 230 -16.52 12.66 5.26
C LEU A 230 -16.75 12.92 3.77
N TYR A 231 -17.83 12.36 3.20
CA TYR A 231 -18.18 12.60 1.80
C TYR A 231 -18.60 14.06 1.53
N VAL A 232 -19.34 14.69 2.44
CA VAL A 232 -19.73 16.10 2.33
C VAL A 232 -18.50 17.01 2.42
N LEU A 233 -17.57 16.73 3.34
CA LEU A 233 -16.29 17.43 3.41
C LEU A 233 -15.50 17.30 2.11
N LEU A 234 -15.47 16.11 1.50
CA LEU A 234 -14.82 15.90 0.21
C LEU A 234 -15.55 16.65 -0.93
N ALA A 235 -16.89 16.65 -0.91
CA ALA A 235 -17.71 17.37 -1.89
C ALA A 235 -17.54 18.90 -1.81
N GLY A 236 -17.12 19.43 -0.66
CA GLY A 236 -16.70 20.83 -0.48
C GLY A 236 -15.61 21.26 -1.47
N CYS A 237 -14.84 20.32 -2.02
CA CYS A 237 -13.85 20.59 -3.05
C CYS A 237 -14.44 21.06 -4.39
N PHE A 238 -15.71 20.75 -4.69
CA PHE A 238 -16.39 21.22 -5.91
C PHE A 238 -16.92 22.65 -5.81
N ILE A 239 -16.97 23.21 -4.59
CA ILE A 239 -17.46 24.56 -4.31
C ILE A 239 -16.32 25.60 -4.40
N VAL A 240 -15.05 25.14 -4.38
CA VAL A 240 -13.81 25.94 -4.40
C VAL A 240 -13.15 25.91 -5.77
#